data_AF-A0A263DHE1-F1
#
_entry.id   AF-A0A263DHE1-F1
#
_cell.length_a   1.000
_cell.length_b   1.000
_cell.length_c   1.000
_cell.angle_alpha   90.00
_cell.angle_beta   90.00
_cell.angle_gamma   90.00
#
_symmetry.space_group_name_H-M   'P 1'
#
loop_
_entity.id
_entity.type
_entity.pdbx_description
1 polymer ?
#
loop_
_entity_poly.entity_id
_entity_poly.type
_entity_poly.pdbx_seq_one_letter_code
_entity_poly.pdbx_strand_id
1 'polypeptide(L)'
;MRKIILLLSAVAAMLLVPGAAAADPGTYEVSDQWALTYVDGRPTVVPAMEDDTVEVSCRGNDQMTDWSVNDQALVGGSWEHTAGTGIFVQPAFTGETEILEITVVCERA
;
A
#
# COMPACT_ATOMS: atom_id res chain seq x y z
N MET A 1 62.98 -27.04 -24.38
CA MET A 1 62.74 -27.12 -25.84
C MET A 1 61.38 -26.50 -26.14
N ARG A 2 61.32 -25.50 -27.01
CA ARG A 2 60.08 -24.82 -27.44
C ARG A 2 59.23 -25.76 -28.30
N LYS A 3 57.91 -25.76 -28.10
CA LYS A 3 56.92 -26.10 -29.14
C LYS A 3 55.88 -25.00 -29.17
N ILE A 4 55.81 -24.33 -30.32
CA ILE A 4 54.79 -23.35 -30.71
C ILE A 4 53.64 -24.14 -31.33
N ILE A 5 52.40 -23.88 -30.91
CA ILE A 5 51.21 -24.09 -31.72
C ILE A 5 50.30 -22.87 -31.55
N LEU A 6 50.15 -22.12 -32.65
CA LEU A 6 49.15 -21.06 -32.87
C LEU A 6 47.82 -21.72 -33.22
N LEU A 7 46.72 -21.23 -32.66
CA LEU A 7 45.38 -21.34 -33.27
C LEU A 7 44.62 -20.04 -32.99
N LEU A 8 44.35 -19.30 -34.07
CA LEU A 8 43.41 -18.18 -34.12
C LEU A 8 41.98 -18.70 -33.96
N SER A 9 41.18 -18.02 -33.14
CA SER A 9 39.72 -17.96 -33.30
C SER A 9 39.29 -16.51 -33.03
N ALA A 10 39.02 -15.77 -34.10
CA ALA A 10 38.31 -14.52 -34.02
C ALA A 10 36.79 -14.77 -34.11
N VAL A 11 36.03 -13.78 -33.65
CA VAL A 11 34.66 -13.41 -34.05
C VAL A 11 33.52 -13.73 -33.05
N ALA A 12 32.89 -12.61 -32.64
CA ALA A 12 31.49 -12.40 -32.26
C ALA A 12 30.98 -13.08 -30.97
N ALA A 13 30.06 -12.52 -30.20
CA ALA A 13 29.18 -11.37 -30.35
C ALA A 13 28.87 -10.89 -28.92
N MET A 14 28.84 -9.59 -28.66
CA MET A 14 27.61 -8.81 -28.51
C MET A 14 26.71 -9.23 -27.33
N LEU A 15 26.35 -8.20 -26.55
CA LEU A 15 25.16 -8.06 -25.69
C LEU A 15 25.33 -8.61 -24.26
N LEU A 16 25.60 -7.75 -23.27
CA LEU A 16 24.57 -7.02 -22.52
C LEU A 16 23.40 -7.93 -22.17
N VAL A 17 23.36 -8.43 -20.92
CA VAL A 17 22.24 -8.10 -20.03
C VAL A 17 22.82 -7.97 -18.61
N PRO A 18 22.73 -6.79 -17.97
CA PRO A 18 22.92 -6.71 -16.54
C PRO A 18 21.79 -7.51 -15.90
N GLY A 19 22.13 -8.47 -15.03
CA GLY A 19 21.19 -8.97 -14.05
C GLY A 19 20.86 -7.85 -13.07
N ALA A 20 20.19 -6.80 -13.54
CA ALA A 20 19.30 -6.03 -12.70
C ALA A 20 18.25 -7.05 -12.29
N ALA A 21 18.30 -7.50 -11.03
CA ALA A 21 17.08 -7.95 -10.40
C ALA A 21 16.08 -6.82 -10.66
N ALA A 22 15.08 -7.09 -11.51
CA ALA A 22 14.00 -6.16 -11.70
C ALA A 22 13.43 -5.92 -10.30
N ALA A 23 13.57 -4.69 -9.79
CA ALA A 23 12.68 -4.27 -8.75
C ALA A 23 11.31 -4.34 -9.42
N ASP A 24 10.53 -5.36 -9.08
CA ASP A 24 9.11 -5.32 -9.27
C ASP A 24 8.60 -4.65 -8.00
N PRO A 25 8.40 -3.31 -7.94
CA PRO A 25 7.59 -2.75 -6.89
C PRO A 25 6.14 -3.09 -7.27
N GLY A 26 5.81 -4.38 -7.22
CA GLY A 26 4.46 -4.88 -7.45
C GLY A 26 3.49 -4.29 -6.44
N THR A 27 4.01 -3.70 -5.37
CA THR A 27 3.25 -3.03 -4.33
C THR A 27 3.27 -1.49 -4.40
N TYR A 28 2.23 -0.86 -3.86
CA TYR A 28 2.12 0.58 -3.63
C TYR A 28 1.22 0.85 -2.42
N GLU A 29 1.30 2.06 -1.87
CA GLU A 29 0.47 2.47 -0.75
C GLU A 29 -0.64 3.43 -1.20
N VAL A 30 -1.82 3.30 -0.58
CA VAL A 30 -2.91 4.27 -0.64
C VAL A 30 -3.21 4.72 0.78
N SER A 31 -3.30 6.01 1.00
CA SER A 31 -3.54 6.59 2.33
C SER A 31 -4.59 7.68 2.23
N ASP A 32 -5.53 7.68 3.17
CA ASP A 32 -6.56 8.71 3.32
C ASP A 32 -6.71 9.10 4.79
N GLN A 33 -7.26 10.30 4.99
CA GLN A 33 -7.39 10.93 6.31
C GLN A 33 -8.80 11.42 6.59
N TRP A 34 -9.19 11.30 7.86
CA TRP A 34 -10.43 11.83 8.40
C TRP A 34 -10.16 12.59 9.70
N ALA A 35 -10.75 13.77 9.82
CA ALA A 35 -10.85 14.46 11.09
C ALA A 35 -12.00 13.86 11.91
N LEU A 36 -11.66 13.31 13.07
CA LEU A 36 -12.62 12.91 14.10
C LEU A 36 -12.80 14.12 15.02
N THR A 37 -13.93 14.79 14.94
CA THR A 37 -14.15 16.06 15.63
C THR A 37 -15.55 16.13 16.26
N TYR A 38 -15.86 17.27 16.88
CA TYR A 38 -17.13 17.52 17.54
C TYR A 38 -17.74 18.83 17.05
N VAL A 39 -18.87 18.74 16.34
CA VAL A 39 -19.67 19.90 15.93
C VAL A 39 -20.87 19.99 16.86
N ASP A 40 -21.04 21.11 17.55
CA ASP A 40 -22.08 21.32 18.56
C ASP A 40 -22.13 20.21 19.63
N GLY A 41 -20.95 19.71 20.02
CA GLY A 41 -20.78 18.64 21.01
C GLY A 41 -21.11 17.23 20.50
N ARG A 42 -21.35 17.05 19.21
CA ARG A 42 -21.67 15.75 18.60
C ARG A 42 -20.48 15.20 17.80
N PRO A 43 -20.09 13.92 17.99
CA PRO A 43 -19.10 13.27 17.15
C PRO A 43 -19.41 13.44 15.67
N THR A 44 -18.42 13.88 14.90
CA THR A 44 -18.52 14.15 13.47
C THR A 44 -17.23 13.70 12.80
N VAL A 45 -17.34 12.94 11.71
CA VAL A 45 -16.21 12.51 10.88
C VAL A 45 -16.18 13.40 9.62
N VAL A 46 -14.99 13.90 9.24
CA VAL A 46 -14.80 14.73 8.04
C VAL A 46 -13.59 14.22 7.24
N PRO A 47 -13.72 13.77 5.98
CA PRO A 47 -14.97 13.63 5.22
C PRO A 47 -16.04 12.76 5.88
N ALA A 48 -17.30 12.89 5.48
CA ALA A 48 -18.36 12.10 6.07
C ALA A 48 -18.13 10.61 5.82
N MET A 49 -18.37 9.80 6.85
CA MET A 49 -18.36 8.34 6.77
C MET A 49 -19.64 7.81 6.12
N GLU A 50 -19.58 6.62 5.53
CA GLU A 50 -20.72 5.89 4.99
C GLU A 50 -20.95 4.62 5.81
N ASP A 51 -22.20 4.33 6.17
CA ASP A 51 -22.57 3.15 6.97
C ASP A 51 -21.72 2.96 8.24
N ASP A 52 -21.49 4.05 8.98
CA ASP A 52 -20.67 4.12 10.20
C ASP A 52 -19.19 3.70 10.00
N THR A 53 -18.70 3.73 8.76
CA THR A 53 -17.32 3.37 8.40
C THR A 53 -16.67 4.35 7.43
N VAL A 54 -15.36 4.45 7.53
CA VAL A 54 -14.50 5.04 6.52
C VAL A 54 -13.78 3.95 5.75
N GLU A 55 -13.41 4.22 4.52
CA GLU A 55 -12.88 3.22 3.60
C GLU A 55 -11.57 3.69 2.97
N VAL A 56 -10.59 2.79 2.88
CA VAL A 56 -9.45 2.93 1.97
C VAL A 56 -9.36 1.70 1.09
N SER A 57 -9.25 1.92 -0.22
CA SER A 57 -9.22 0.87 -1.23
C SER A 57 -8.04 1.02 -2.18
N CYS A 58 -7.51 -0.11 -2.62
CA CYS A 58 -6.59 -0.22 -3.73
C CYS A 58 -7.23 0.22 -5.05
N ARG A 59 -6.40 0.52 -6.06
CA ARG A 59 -6.87 0.97 -7.38
C ARG A 59 -7.40 -0.23 -8.18
N GLY A 60 -8.59 -0.08 -8.74
CA GLY A 60 -9.16 -1.10 -9.63
C GLY A 60 -9.41 -2.41 -8.89
N ASN A 61 -8.79 -3.51 -9.36
CA ASN A 61 -8.90 -4.84 -8.76
C ASN A 61 -7.63 -5.29 -8.03
N ASP A 62 -6.70 -4.36 -7.79
CA ASP A 62 -5.48 -4.63 -7.02
C ASP A 62 -5.85 -5.09 -5.60
N GLN A 63 -5.04 -5.99 -5.03
CA GLN A 63 -5.35 -6.66 -3.77
C GLN A 63 -4.64 -5.97 -2.62
N MET A 64 -5.34 -5.74 -1.52
CA MET A 64 -4.74 -5.29 -0.28
C MET A 64 -3.94 -6.46 0.32
N THR A 65 -2.67 -6.22 0.63
CA THR A 65 -1.79 -7.18 1.30
C THR A 65 -1.57 -6.86 2.77
N ASP A 66 -1.71 -5.59 3.15
CA ASP A 66 -1.57 -5.12 4.53
C ASP A 66 -2.28 -3.77 4.71
N TRP A 67 -2.52 -3.36 5.96
CA TRP A 67 -2.98 -2.02 6.29
C TRP A 67 -2.49 -1.57 7.67
N SER A 68 -2.45 -0.26 7.87
CA SER A 68 -2.04 0.36 9.13
C SER A 68 -2.85 1.62 9.41
N VAL A 69 -2.83 2.04 10.68
CA VAL A 69 -3.44 3.28 11.16
C VAL A 69 -2.41 4.06 11.97
N ASN A 70 -2.48 5.38 11.92
CA ASN A 70 -1.58 6.24 12.71
C ASN A 70 -1.76 6.09 14.23
N ASP A 71 -2.99 5.82 14.69
CA ASP A 71 -3.30 5.53 16.08
C ASP A 71 -4.42 4.49 16.21
N GLN A 72 -4.12 3.37 16.86
CA GLN A 72 -5.05 2.28 17.07
C GLN A 72 -6.21 2.64 18.01
N ALA A 73 -6.04 3.66 18.88
CA ALA A 73 -7.11 4.16 19.74
C ALA A 73 -8.27 4.79 18.95
N LEU A 74 -8.02 5.20 17.70
CA LEU A 74 -9.01 5.79 16.79
C LEU A 74 -9.79 4.73 15.98
N VAL A 75 -9.57 3.44 16.24
CA VAL A 75 -10.23 2.33 15.54
C VAL A 75 -11.16 1.60 16.50
N GLY A 76 -12.46 1.76 16.31
CA GLY A 76 -13.51 1.02 17.04
C GLY A 76 -13.76 -0.38 16.48
N GLY A 77 -13.56 -0.55 15.18
CA GLY A 77 -13.68 -1.81 14.46
C GLY A 77 -13.04 -1.72 13.07
N SER A 78 -12.67 -2.87 12.50
CA SER A 78 -12.13 -2.95 11.13
C SER A 78 -12.54 -4.24 10.45
N TRP A 79 -12.77 -4.18 9.14
CA TRP A 79 -13.19 -5.31 8.32
C TRP A 79 -12.61 -5.20 6.92
N GLU A 80 -12.06 -6.29 6.39
CA GLU A 80 -11.61 -6.33 5.00
C GLU A 80 -12.79 -6.31 4.03
N HIS A 81 -12.56 -5.69 2.87
CA HIS A 81 -13.48 -5.82 1.74
C HIS A 81 -13.70 -7.29 1.39
N THR A 82 -14.92 -7.68 1.05
CA THR A 82 -15.19 -9.04 0.57
C THR A 82 -14.39 -9.39 -0.69
N ALA A 83 -14.02 -8.39 -1.48
CA ALA A 83 -13.18 -8.53 -2.67
C ALA A 83 -11.66 -8.50 -2.39
N GLY A 84 -11.24 -8.32 -1.13
CA GLY A 84 -9.83 -8.25 -0.73
C GLY A 84 -9.10 -6.97 -1.15
N THR A 85 -9.83 -5.95 -1.61
CA THR A 85 -9.25 -4.74 -2.24
C THR A 85 -8.98 -3.60 -1.27
N GLY A 86 -9.35 -3.71 0.00
CA GLY A 86 -9.35 -2.57 0.91
C GLY A 86 -9.87 -2.92 2.31
N ILE A 87 -10.00 -1.88 3.13
CA ILE A 87 -10.40 -1.97 4.54
C ILE A 87 -11.52 -0.95 4.85
N PHE A 88 -12.52 -1.42 5.58
CA PHE A 88 -13.49 -0.58 6.29
C PHE A 88 -13.03 -0.39 7.72
N VAL A 89 -13.07 0.85 8.21
CA VAL A 89 -12.74 1.18 9.61
C VAL A 89 -13.90 1.95 10.21
N GLN A 90 -14.40 1.48 11.35
CA GLN A 90 -15.29 2.27 12.20
C GLN A 90 -14.44 3.16 13.11
N PRO A 91 -14.54 4.50 13.01
CA PRO A 91 -13.76 5.39 13.85
C PRO A 91 -14.19 5.31 15.32
N ALA A 92 -13.22 5.35 16.23
CA ALA A 92 -13.43 5.53 17.66
C ALA A 92 -13.11 6.97 18.06
N PHE A 93 -14.00 7.57 18.85
CA PHE A 93 -13.86 8.93 19.34
C PHE A 93 -13.35 8.93 20.79
N THR A 94 -12.26 9.65 21.05
CA THR A 94 -11.60 9.68 22.37
C THR A 94 -12.12 10.80 23.29
N GLY A 95 -12.85 11.76 22.73
CA GLY A 95 -13.19 13.02 23.39
C GLY A 95 -12.44 14.24 22.84
N GLU A 96 -11.41 14.03 22.03
CA GLU A 96 -10.59 15.09 21.44
C GLU A 96 -10.80 15.20 19.92
N THR A 97 -10.35 16.31 19.32
CA THR A 97 -10.30 16.42 17.85
C THR A 97 -8.98 15.85 17.34
N GLU A 98 -9.07 14.83 16.50
CA GLU A 98 -7.92 14.04 16.06
C GLU A 98 -8.01 13.73 14.57
N ILE A 99 -6.88 13.31 13.99
CA ILE A 99 -6.82 12.85 12.61
C ILE A 99 -6.64 11.34 12.63
N LEU A 100 -7.60 10.63 12.05
CA LEU A 100 -7.47 9.23 11.68
C LEU A 100 -6.83 9.17 10.29
N GLU A 101 -5.65 8.58 10.18
CA GLU A 101 -4.98 8.28 8.91
C GLU A 101 -4.90 6.76 8.76
N ILE A 102 -5.42 6.24 7.65
CA ILE A 102 -5.37 4.83 7.30
C ILE A 102 -4.52 4.68 6.06
N THR A 103 -3.61 3.72 6.07
CA THR A 103 -2.76 3.39 4.93
C THR A 103 -2.91 1.91 4.58
N VAL A 104 -3.26 1.62 3.33
CA VAL A 104 -3.31 0.25 2.79
C VAL A 104 -2.14 0.00 1.85
N VAL A 105 -1.55 -1.18 1.95
CA VAL A 105 -0.54 -1.68 1.01
C VAL A 105 -1.24 -2.55 -0.01
N CYS A 106 -1.07 -2.21 -1.28
CA CYS A 106 -1.75 -2.82 -2.42
C CYS A 106 -0.74 -3.53 -3.31
N GLU A 107 -1.06 -4.73 -3.78
CA GLU A 107 -0.33 -5.46 -4.80
C GLU A 107 -1.09 -5.41 -6.14
N ARG A 108 -0.37 -5.11 -7.22
CA ARG A 108 -0.92 -5.05 -8.58
C ARG A 108 -1.26 -6.46 -9.08
N ALA A 109 -2.46 -6.62 -9.60
CA ALA A 109 -2.93 -7.87 -10.21
C ALA A 109 -2.43 -8.09 -11.64
#